data_AF-A0A0B6YW14-F1
#
_entry.id   AF-A0A0B6YW14-F1
#
_cell.length_a   1.000
_cell.length_b   1.000
_cell.length_c   1.000
_cell.angle_alpha   90.00
_cell.angle_beta   90.00
_cell.angle_gamma   90.00
#
_symmetry.space_group_name_H-M   'P 1'
#
loop_
_entity.id
_entity.type
_entity.pdbx_description
1 polymer ?
#
loop_
_entity_poly.entity_id
_entity_poly.type
_entity_poly.pdbx_seq_one_letter_code
_entity_poly.pdbx_strand_id
1 'polypeptide(L)'
;GELTIPNIPVISPHPSQSSLSINILVIADINLEMRLSRQYRLSMHTQNLLLTMTLPDILMEMKELCIKCDGHTIFNITGLQLEALASSHLKGERERAKDLQDATNRAWGLSCHSVDITFPYQYNFAACYEELTNVIKWLKLVHKVQ
;
A
#
# COMPACT_ATOMS: atom_id res chain seq x y z
N GLY A 1 -64.03 16.26 34.97
CA GLY A 1 -63.32 16.70 33.74
C GLY A 1 -62.14 17.53 34.18
N GLU A 2 -60.96 17.42 33.62
CA GLU A 2 -60.55 16.81 32.36
C GLU A 2 -59.05 16.45 32.47
N LEU A 3 -58.64 15.45 31.70
CA LEU A 3 -57.41 14.67 31.87
C LEU A 3 -56.13 15.46 31.58
N THR A 4 -55.16 15.40 32.50
CA THR A 4 -53.76 15.69 32.19
C THR A 4 -53.14 14.53 31.41
N ILE A 5 -52.85 14.77 30.13
CA ILE A 5 -52.15 13.84 29.24
C ILE A 5 -50.68 13.75 29.72
N PRO A 6 -50.14 12.55 30.01
CA PRO A 6 -48.72 12.42 30.29
C PRO A 6 -47.91 12.65 29.00
N ASN A 7 -46.91 13.53 29.09
CA ASN A 7 -45.95 13.81 28.02
C ASN A 7 -45.22 12.52 27.63
N ILE A 8 -45.52 11.98 26.45
CA ILE A 8 -44.80 10.86 25.85
C ILE A 8 -43.46 11.41 25.35
N PRO A 9 -42.31 10.81 25.71
CA PRO A 9 -41.03 11.21 25.13
C PRO A 9 -41.08 10.91 23.63
N VAL A 10 -40.98 11.95 22.81
CA VAL A 10 -40.80 11.82 21.36
C VAL A 10 -39.44 11.18 21.13
N ILE A 11 -39.43 9.87 20.90
CA ILE A 11 -38.25 9.14 20.44
C ILE A 11 -37.97 9.68 19.04
N SER A 12 -36.99 10.59 18.95
CA SER A 12 -36.47 11.02 17.66
C SER A 12 -35.95 9.79 16.91
N PRO A 13 -36.33 9.56 15.64
CA PRO A 13 -35.69 8.54 14.85
C PRO A 13 -34.25 8.98 14.62
N HIS A 14 -33.33 8.40 15.40
CA HIS A 14 -31.91 8.46 15.14
C HIS A 14 -31.73 7.97 13.70
N PRO A 15 -31.17 8.75 12.76
CA PRO A 15 -30.89 8.22 11.44
C PRO A 15 -29.89 7.10 11.66
N SER A 16 -30.32 5.86 11.43
CA SER A 16 -29.44 4.71 11.34
C SER A 16 -28.57 4.96 10.10
N GLN A 17 -27.43 5.63 10.30
CA GLN A 17 -26.37 5.69 9.32
C GLN A 17 -25.95 4.24 9.07
N SER A 18 -26.43 3.67 7.97
CA SER A 18 -25.98 2.36 7.50
C SER A 18 -24.51 2.51 7.13
N SER A 19 -23.61 2.19 8.06
CA SER A 19 -22.19 2.10 7.75
C SER A 19 -21.97 0.83 6.95
N LEU A 20 -21.79 0.98 5.63
CA LEU A 20 -21.38 -0.11 4.77
C LEU A 20 -19.95 -0.52 5.13
N SER A 21 -19.76 -1.68 5.76
CA SER A 21 -18.43 -2.26 5.97
C SER A 21 -18.16 -3.30 4.89
N ILE A 22 -17.18 -3.04 4.03
CA ILE A 22 -16.69 -4.00 3.04
C ILE A 22 -15.40 -4.60 3.59
N ASN A 23 -15.34 -5.93 3.66
CA ASN A 23 -14.15 -6.69 4.00
C ASN A 23 -13.72 -7.50 2.78
N ILE A 24 -12.50 -7.27 2.31
CA ILE A 24 -11.89 -7.97 1.17
C ILE A 24 -10.68 -8.73 1.70
N LEU A 25 -10.59 -10.01 1.35
CA LEU A 25 -9.43 -10.84 1.61
C LEU A 25 -8.92 -11.38 0.26
N VAL A 26 -7.67 -11.09 -0.07
CA VAL A 26 -7.01 -11.60 -1.27
C VAL A 26 -5.80 -12.44 -0.84
N ILE A 27 -5.72 -13.65 -1.35
CA ILE A 27 -4.58 -14.55 -1.17
C ILE A 27 -4.08 -14.88 -2.58
N ALA A 28 -2.82 -14.57 -2.88
CA ALA A 28 -2.27 -14.76 -4.21
C ALA A 28 -0.76 -14.97 -4.19
N ASP A 29 -0.25 -15.53 -5.28
CA ASP A 29 1.16 -15.42 -5.67
C ASP A 29 1.22 -14.60 -6.95
N ILE A 30 1.91 -13.47 -6.90
CA ILE A 30 2.04 -12.57 -8.06
C ILE A 30 3.38 -12.83 -8.74
N ASN A 31 3.30 -13.09 -10.04
CA ASN A 31 4.42 -13.14 -10.96
C ASN A 31 4.24 -12.05 -12.03
N LEU A 32 5.13 -11.07 -12.03
CA LEU A 32 5.12 -9.98 -12.98
C LEU A 32 6.44 -10.00 -13.77
N GLU A 33 6.35 -10.00 -15.09
CA GLU A 33 7.50 -9.90 -15.98
C GLU A 33 7.32 -8.68 -16.89
N MET A 34 8.32 -7.82 -16.92
CA MET A 34 8.36 -6.64 -17.77
C MET A 34 9.61 -6.69 -18.64
N ARG A 35 9.43 -6.45 -19.94
CA ARG A 35 10.53 -6.26 -20.89
C ARG A 35 10.74 -4.77 -21.08
N LEU A 36 11.87 -4.26 -20.61
CA LEU A 36 12.19 -2.82 -20.64
C LEU A 36 12.66 -2.42 -22.05
N SER A 37 13.70 -3.07 -22.54
CA SER A 37 14.23 -2.92 -23.91
C SER A 37 14.40 -4.30 -24.56
N ARG A 38 14.97 -4.38 -25.78
CA ARG A 38 15.28 -5.69 -26.39
C ARG A 38 16.27 -6.52 -25.57
N GLN A 39 17.01 -5.90 -24.66
CA GLN A 39 18.12 -6.52 -23.93
C GLN A 39 17.80 -6.76 -22.45
N TYR A 40 16.93 -5.95 -21.82
CA TYR A 40 16.70 -6.00 -20.38
C TYR A 40 15.32 -6.52 -19.99
N ARG A 41 15.29 -7.39 -18.97
CA ARG A 41 14.07 -7.95 -18.37
C ARG A 41 14.05 -7.70 -16.87
N LEU A 42 12.91 -7.24 -16.38
CA LEU A 42 12.61 -7.16 -14.95
C LEU A 42 11.57 -8.23 -14.63
N SER A 43 11.81 -9.06 -13.62
CA SER A 43 10.77 -9.92 -13.08
C SER A 43 10.61 -9.73 -11.58
N MET A 44 9.37 -9.83 -11.12
CA MET A 44 8.97 -9.69 -9.74
C MET A 44 8.13 -10.90 -9.37
N HIS A 45 8.52 -11.58 -8.31
CA HIS A 45 7.82 -12.73 -7.77
C HIS A 45 7.48 -12.45 -6.31
N THR A 46 6.24 -12.71 -5.91
CA THR A 46 5.80 -12.67 -4.51
C THR A 46 5.32 -14.05 -4.08
N GLN A 47 5.54 -14.39 -2.81
CA GLN A 47 5.01 -15.61 -2.20
C GLN A 47 4.10 -15.26 -1.03
N ASN A 48 2.95 -15.95 -0.97
CA ASN A 48 1.95 -15.82 0.08
C ASN A 48 1.52 -14.36 0.27
N LEU A 49 1.15 -13.67 -0.81
CA LEU A 49 0.54 -12.35 -0.69
C LEU A 49 -0.81 -12.49 -0.02
N LEU A 50 -0.99 -11.83 1.12
CA LEU A 50 -2.22 -11.68 1.86
C LEU A 50 -2.59 -10.19 1.88
N LEU A 51 -3.70 -9.82 1.29
CA LEU A 51 -4.23 -8.45 1.34
C LEU A 51 -5.59 -8.48 2.01
N THR A 52 -5.67 -7.82 3.16
CA THR A 52 -6.92 -7.58 3.90
C THR A 52 -7.28 -6.11 3.75
N MET A 53 -8.47 -5.83 3.21
CA MET A 53 -9.01 -4.47 3.11
C MET A 53 -10.35 -4.41 3.84
N THR A 54 -10.35 -3.75 4.99
CA THR A 54 -11.55 -3.43 5.76
C THR A 54 -11.68 -1.92 5.73
N LEU A 55 -12.41 -1.36 4.76
CA LEU A 55 -12.32 0.07 4.50
C LEU A 55 -12.60 0.89 5.78
N PRO A 56 -11.67 1.79 6.16
CA PRO A 56 -10.58 2.31 5.33
C PRO A 56 -9.21 1.62 5.52
N ASP A 57 -9.12 0.63 6.41
CA ASP A 57 -7.92 -0.12 6.78
C ASP A 57 -7.48 -1.12 5.70
N ILE A 58 -6.18 -1.11 5.44
CA ILE A 58 -5.54 -1.95 4.43
C ILE A 58 -4.31 -2.57 5.10
N LEU A 59 -4.20 -3.89 5.07
CA LEU A 59 -3.05 -4.65 5.52
C LEU A 59 -2.63 -5.57 4.38
N MET A 60 -1.40 -5.42 3.92
CA MET A 60 -0.77 -6.27 2.92
C MET A 60 0.42 -6.95 3.56
N GLU A 61 0.48 -8.26 3.48
CA GLU A 61 1.58 -9.08 3.98
C GLU A 61 2.06 -9.99 2.85
N MET A 62 3.36 -10.20 2.75
CA MET A 62 3.90 -11.24 1.87
C MET A 62 5.14 -11.85 2.51
N LYS A 63 5.26 -13.18 2.38
CA LYS A 63 6.37 -13.92 2.97
C LYS A 63 7.69 -13.56 2.29
N GLU A 64 7.66 -13.42 0.97
CA GLU A 64 8.84 -13.12 0.17
C GLU A 64 8.46 -12.28 -1.04
N LEU A 65 9.29 -11.28 -1.35
CA LEU A 65 9.27 -10.49 -2.57
C LEU A 65 10.67 -10.54 -3.20
N CYS A 66 10.76 -11.16 -4.37
CA CYS A 66 11.98 -11.30 -5.13
C CYS A 66 11.89 -10.46 -6.40
N ILE A 67 12.86 -9.56 -6.59
CA ILE A 67 12.99 -8.75 -7.81
C ILE A 67 14.27 -9.15 -8.52
N LYS A 68 14.12 -9.54 -9.78
CA LYS A 68 15.21 -10.00 -10.64
C LYS A 68 15.40 -9.08 -11.82
N CYS A 69 16.66 -8.79 -12.14
CA CYS A 69 17.06 -8.11 -13.35
C CYS A 69 17.83 -9.10 -14.23
N ASP A 70 17.34 -9.32 -15.46
CA ASP A 70 17.89 -10.27 -16.43
C ASP A 70 18.07 -11.69 -15.88
N GLY A 71 17.17 -12.11 -14.98
CA GLY A 71 17.22 -13.40 -14.31
C GLY A 71 18.08 -13.44 -13.04
N HIS A 72 18.88 -12.41 -12.76
CA HIS A 72 19.63 -12.30 -11.52
C HIS A 72 18.77 -11.71 -10.41
N THR A 73 18.67 -12.39 -9.27
CA THR A 73 18.03 -11.85 -8.07
C THR A 73 18.84 -10.67 -7.55
N ILE A 74 18.27 -9.47 -7.63
CA ILE A 74 18.89 -8.25 -7.12
C ILE A 74 18.35 -7.91 -5.75
N PHE A 75 17.03 -7.96 -5.58
CA PHE A 75 16.39 -7.73 -4.28
C PHE A 75 15.68 -9.00 -3.83
N ASN A 76 15.91 -9.38 -2.59
CA ASN A 76 15.09 -10.35 -1.88
C ASN A 76 14.63 -9.74 -0.57
N ILE A 77 13.31 -9.64 -0.39
CA ILE A 77 12.72 -9.04 0.80
C ILE A 77 11.88 -10.11 1.47
N THR A 78 12.10 -10.35 2.76
CA THR A 78 11.36 -11.37 3.52
C THR A 78 10.47 -10.71 4.57
N GLY A 79 9.30 -11.32 4.81
CA GLY A 79 8.33 -10.87 5.81
C GLY A 79 7.88 -9.43 5.60
N LEU A 80 7.60 -9.03 4.36
CA LEU A 80 7.18 -7.67 4.03
C LEU A 80 5.74 -7.45 4.47
N GLN A 81 5.51 -6.37 5.23
CA GLN A 81 4.19 -5.95 5.68
C GLN A 81 4.01 -4.45 5.42
N LEU A 82 2.87 -4.11 4.84
CA LEU A 82 2.43 -2.76 4.54
C LEU A 82 1.05 -2.55 5.12
N GLU A 83 0.89 -1.60 6.04
CA GLU A 83 -0.36 -1.34 6.72
C GLU A 83 -0.74 0.15 6.68
N ALA A 84 -2.03 0.43 6.55
CA ALA A 84 -2.57 1.77 6.75
C ALA A 84 -2.66 2.05 8.25
N LEU A 85 -1.82 2.96 8.74
CA LEU A 85 -1.77 3.33 10.16
C LEU A 85 -2.98 4.20 10.53
N ALA A 86 -3.56 3.90 11.69
CA ALA A 86 -4.63 4.70 12.26
C ALA A 86 -4.17 6.14 12.54
N SER A 87 -5.04 7.11 12.27
CA SER A 87 -4.77 8.55 12.44
C SER A 87 -4.39 8.92 13.88
N SER A 88 -4.79 8.13 14.86
CA SER A 88 -4.44 8.32 16.27
C SER A 88 -2.95 8.14 16.57
N HIS A 89 -2.25 7.25 15.85
CA HIS A 89 -0.83 6.94 16.11
C HIS A 89 0.12 8.10 15.76
N LEU A 90 -0.30 9.00 14.87
CA LEU A 90 0.58 10.04 14.32
C LEU A 90 0.15 11.46 14.69
N LYS A 91 -0.88 11.61 15.53
CA LYS A 91 -1.41 12.94 15.89
C LYS A 91 -0.35 13.84 16.53
N GLY A 92 0.44 13.29 17.46
CA GLY A 92 1.51 14.05 18.14
C GLY A 92 2.71 14.41 17.26
N GLU A 93 3.03 13.59 16.25
CA GLU A 93 4.10 13.90 15.28
C GLU A 93 3.62 14.91 14.23
N ARG A 94 2.37 14.78 13.78
CA ARG A 94 1.75 15.68 12.80
C ARG A 94 1.51 17.09 13.35
N GLU A 95 1.15 17.23 14.62
CA GLU A 95 1.05 18.54 15.27
C GLU A 95 2.36 19.34 15.25
N ARG A 96 3.51 18.65 15.07
CA ARG A 96 4.84 19.28 14.94
C ARG A 96 5.25 19.54 13.48
N ALA A 97 4.59 18.91 12.52
CA ALA A 97 4.90 19.04 11.09
C ALA A 97 4.06 20.18 10.47
N LYS A 98 4.69 21.34 10.25
CA LYS A 98 4.02 22.55 9.72
C LYS A 98 3.66 22.48 8.22
N ASP A 99 4.18 21.50 7.49
CA ASP A 99 4.07 21.43 6.02
C ASP A 99 3.05 20.38 5.50
N LEU A 100 2.40 19.61 6.39
CA LEU A 100 1.39 18.64 5.97
C LEU A 100 0.05 19.35 5.76
N GLN A 101 -0.32 19.60 4.51
CA GLN A 101 -1.55 20.33 4.15
C GLN A 101 -2.85 19.61 4.54
N ASP A 102 -2.87 18.27 4.59
CA ASP A 102 -4.05 17.48 4.93
C ASP A 102 -3.83 16.59 6.17
N ALA A 103 -4.40 17.00 7.31
CA ALA A 103 -4.32 16.26 8.57
C ALA A 103 -5.02 14.88 8.54
N THR A 104 -5.87 14.65 7.54
CA THR A 104 -6.66 13.41 7.33
C THR A 104 -5.93 12.36 6.50
N ASN A 105 -4.75 12.66 5.94
CA ASN A 105 -4.06 11.72 5.07
C ASN A 105 -3.63 10.47 5.88
N ARG A 106 -3.93 9.27 5.39
CA ARG A 106 -3.56 8.02 6.06
C ARG A 106 -2.07 7.78 5.90
N ALA A 107 -1.39 7.47 7.00
CA ALA A 107 0.00 7.07 6.90
C ALA A 107 0.10 5.59 6.60
N TRP A 108 1.24 5.20 6.05
CA TRP A 108 1.55 3.83 5.71
C TRP A 108 2.73 3.38 6.56
N GLY A 109 2.55 2.29 7.30
CA GLY A 109 3.60 1.57 8.00
C GLY A 109 4.18 0.53 7.05
N LEU A 110 5.51 0.54 6.89
CA LEU A 110 6.24 -0.46 6.11
C LEU A 110 7.23 -1.16 7.05
N SER A 111 7.11 -2.48 7.18
CA SER A 111 8.04 -3.31 7.94
C SER A 111 8.47 -4.52 7.12
N CYS A 112 9.66 -5.03 7.40
CA CYS A 112 10.19 -6.24 6.78
C CYS A 112 11.16 -6.93 7.74
N HIS A 113 11.35 -8.25 7.55
CA HIS A 113 12.30 -9.02 8.34
C HIS A 113 13.74 -8.83 7.82
N SER A 114 13.93 -8.98 6.51
CA SER A 114 15.22 -8.74 5.87
C SER A 114 15.05 -8.10 4.50
N VAL A 115 16.07 -7.36 4.08
CA VAL A 115 16.25 -6.85 2.73
C VAL A 115 17.65 -7.23 2.28
N ASP A 116 17.74 -8.19 1.38
CA ASP A 116 18.98 -8.65 0.80
C ASP A 116 19.13 -8.03 -0.59
N ILE A 117 20.26 -7.36 -0.80
CA ILE A 117 20.61 -6.72 -2.07
C ILE A 117 21.86 -7.39 -2.61
N THR A 118 21.74 -8.09 -3.74
CA THR A 118 22.84 -8.83 -4.35
C THR A 118 23.19 -8.25 -5.72
N PHE A 119 24.45 -7.88 -5.90
CA PHE A 119 24.99 -7.46 -7.19
C PHE A 119 25.92 -8.54 -7.73
N PRO A 120 25.48 -9.33 -8.74
CA PRO A 120 26.29 -10.39 -9.31
C PRO A 120 27.60 -9.86 -9.89
N TYR A 121 28.67 -10.66 -9.78
CA TYR A 121 29.97 -10.30 -10.33
C TYR A 121 29.88 -10.10 -11.84
N GLN A 122 30.44 -8.99 -12.34
CA GLN A 122 30.41 -8.56 -13.75
C GLN A 122 29.02 -8.22 -14.32
N TYR A 123 27.95 -8.23 -13.52
CA TYR A 123 26.63 -7.80 -13.99
C TYR A 123 26.49 -6.26 -13.90
N ASN A 124 26.18 -5.63 -15.04
CA ASN A 124 25.93 -4.19 -15.09
C ASN A 124 24.47 -3.86 -14.71
N PHE A 125 24.18 -3.92 -13.41
CA PHE A 125 22.87 -3.52 -12.89
C PHE A 125 22.50 -2.07 -13.24
N ALA A 126 23.48 -1.16 -13.30
CA ALA A 126 23.25 0.25 -13.57
C ALA A 126 22.55 0.47 -14.93
N ALA A 127 22.92 -0.31 -15.95
CA ALA A 127 22.29 -0.22 -17.26
C ALA A 127 20.81 -0.65 -17.23
N CYS A 128 20.48 -1.73 -16.51
CA CYS A 128 19.09 -2.18 -16.34
C CYS A 128 18.27 -1.16 -15.52
N TYR A 129 18.87 -0.60 -14.46
CA TYR A 129 18.24 0.42 -13.62
C TYR A 129 17.97 1.74 -14.38
N GLU A 130 18.87 2.15 -15.27
CA GLU A 130 18.69 3.33 -16.12
C GLU A 130 17.47 3.17 -17.03
N GLU A 131 17.31 1.99 -17.65
CA GLU A 131 16.16 1.68 -18.47
C GLU A 131 14.85 1.64 -17.68
N LEU A 132 14.86 1.06 -16.48
CA LEU A 132 13.72 1.11 -15.57
C LEU A 132 13.32 2.55 -15.22
N THR A 133 14.31 3.38 -14.91
CA THR A 133 14.11 4.81 -14.61
C THR A 133 13.52 5.54 -15.81
N ASN A 134 13.95 5.21 -17.02
CA ASN A 134 13.40 5.76 -18.25
C ASN A 134 11.92 5.36 -18.42
N VAL A 135 11.56 4.09 -18.22
CA VAL A 135 10.16 3.64 -18.25
C VAL A 135 9.29 4.40 -17.24
N ILE A 136 9.78 4.58 -16.01
CA ILE A 136 9.06 5.36 -14.98
C ILE A 136 8.89 6.82 -15.40
N LYS A 137 9.93 7.46 -15.96
CA LYS A 137 9.85 8.83 -16.47
C LYS A 137 8.80 8.96 -17.58
N TRP A 138 8.79 8.02 -18.53
CA TRP A 138 7.77 7.96 -19.58
C TRP A 138 6.37 7.80 -18.99
N LEU A 139 6.19 6.92 -18.01
CA LEU A 139 4.90 6.71 -17.36
C LEU A 139 4.39 7.98 -16.67
N LYS A 140 5.26 8.70 -15.96
CA LYS A 140 4.92 10.00 -15.34
C LYS A 140 4.51 11.04 -16.38
N LEU A 141 5.25 11.13 -17.50
CA LEU A 141 4.96 12.06 -18.58
C LEU A 141 3.60 11.77 -19.24
N VAL A 142 3.29 10.49 -19.50
CA VAL A 142 2.01 10.07 -20.08
C VAL A 142 0.83 10.42 -19.17
N HIS A 143 0.98 10.20 -17.86
CA HIS A 143 -0.10 10.45 -16.89
C HIS A 143 -0.15 11.90 -16.37
N LYS A 144 0.75 12.78 -16.86
CA LYS A 144 0.92 14.17 -16.39
C LYS A 144 1.05 14.27 -14.87
N VAL A 145 1.59 13.23 -14.23
CA VAL A 145 1.91 13.23 -12.81
C VAL A 145 3.27 13.92 -12.70
N GLN A 146 3.24 15.24 -12.50
CA GLN A 146 4.41 16.07 -12.25
C GLN A 146 4.83 15.98 -10.80
#